data_AF-A0A7S3ML71-F1
#
_entry.id   AF-A0A7S3ML71-F1
#
_cell.length_a   1.000
_cell.length_b   1.000
_cell.length_c   1.000
_cell.angle_alpha   90.00
_cell.angle_beta   90.00
_cell.angle_gamma   90.00
#
_symmetry.space_group_name_H-M   'P 1'
#
loop_
_entity.id
_entity.type
_entity.pdbx_description
1 polymer ?
#
loop_
_entity_poly.entity_id
_entity_poly.type
_entity_poly.pdbx_seq_one_letter_code
_entity_poly.pdbx_strand_id
1 'polypeptide(L)'
;MNVKNADERRKRELAEKTIDDDEKDYEPRDDYGKTRLHAWVLILRPDREMNENVFIEPTTGRIYALDNAPYYTIEAIFNHKNFWINLDPTLELAELLPLDFKDDQSGLWEYVMLEPGNKKDGDDDENEEVDVDEDEEDGELDEEPLDMPPPWSPKLFVNKDKFNDMCPNGEKTIFYRKCKVEIFSECRQVDGLVKRITLYRDYKRLITEEVRSYYACRKDKLI
;
A
#
# COMPACT_ATOMS: atom_id res chain seq x y z
N MET A 1 5.73 -7.49 -63.96
CA MET A 1 5.70 -6.53 -62.83
C MET A 1 5.35 -7.30 -61.57
N ASN A 2 6.18 -7.23 -60.54
CA ASN A 2 6.12 -8.10 -59.37
C ASN A 2 4.94 -7.71 -58.47
N VAL A 3 3.91 -8.55 -58.36
CA VAL A 3 2.67 -8.27 -57.61
C VAL A 3 2.95 -7.88 -56.15
N LYS A 4 3.99 -8.47 -55.55
CA LYS A 4 4.49 -8.13 -54.20
C LYS A 4 4.85 -6.64 -54.05
N ASN A 5 5.48 -6.03 -55.06
CA ASN A 5 5.88 -4.63 -54.98
C ASN A 5 4.70 -3.67 -55.13
N ALA A 6 3.65 -4.07 -55.84
CA ALA A 6 2.43 -3.28 -56.00
C ALA A 6 1.60 -3.28 -54.69
N ASP A 7 1.49 -4.43 -54.04
CA ASP A 7 0.81 -4.56 -52.75
C ASP A 7 1.54 -3.85 -51.61
N GLU A 8 2.87 -3.91 -51.56
CA GLU A 8 3.66 -3.14 -50.57
C GLU A 8 3.49 -1.64 -50.76
N ARG A 9 3.51 -1.15 -52.00
CA ARG A 9 3.28 0.27 -52.30
C ARG A 9 1.87 0.71 -51.90
N ARG A 10 0.86 -0.10 -52.19
CA ARG A 10 -0.53 0.16 -51.81
C ARG A 10 -0.73 0.16 -50.30
N LYS A 11 -0.09 -0.76 -49.57
CA LYS A 11 -0.09 -0.78 -48.09
C LYS A 11 0.57 0.45 -47.50
N ARG A 12 1.70 0.90 -48.08
CA ARG A 12 2.42 2.09 -47.64
C ARG A 12 1.61 3.37 -47.86
N GLU A 13 0.99 3.52 -49.03
CA GLU A 13 0.09 4.65 -49.33
C GLU A 13 -1.16 4.66 -48.43
N LEU A 14 -1.68 3.50 -48.05
CA LEU A 14 -2.79 3.40 -47.10
C LEU A 14 -2.35 3.81 -45.69
N ALA A 15 -1.18 3.36 -45.24
CA ALA A 15 -0.62 3.70 -43.94
C ALA A 15 -0.31 5.20 -43.82
N GLU A 16 0.26 5.81 -44.87
CA GLU A 16 0.51 7.27 -44.91
C GLU A 16 -0.76 8.12 -44.90
N LYS A 17 -1.89 7.58 -45.40
CA LYS A 17 -3.19 8.27 -45.40
C LYS A 17 -4.03 8.00 -44.15
N THR A 18 -3.64 7.02 -43.34
CA THR A 18 -4.35 6.71 -42.11
C THR A 18 -3.89 7.71 -41.06
N ILE A 19 -4.83 8.46 -40.50
CA ILE A 19 -4.55 9.33 -39.35
C ILE A 19 -4.16 8.40 -38.20
N ASP A 20 -2.92 8.53 -37.72
CA ASP A 20 -2.48 7.84 -36.50
C ASP A 20 -3.10 8.55 -35.31
N ASP A 21 -4.28 8.06 -34.91
CA ASP A 21 -5.01 8.55 -33.76
C ASP A 21 -4.67 7.77 -32.48
N ASP A 22 -3.59 6.98 -32.51
CA ASP A 22 -3.05 6.24 -31.37
C ASP A 22 -2.20 7.14 -30.47
N GLU A 23 -2.82 8.18 -29.91
CA GLU A 23 -2.18 9.04 -28.94
C GLU A 23 -2.42 8.56 -27.50
N LYS A 24 -1.49 8.94 -26.63
CA LYS A 24 -1.62 8.72 -25.19
C LYS A 24 -2.87 9.47 -24.67
N ASP A 25 -3.68 8.79 -23.87
CA ASP A 25 -4.74 9.43 -23.08
C ASP A 25 -4.20 10.65 -22.31
N TYR A 26 -4.96 11.76 -22.30
CA TYR A 26 -4.56 12.94 -21.53
C TYR A 26 -4.37 12.57 -20.05
N GLU A 27 -3.13 12.67 -19.57
CA GLU A 27 -2.81 12.53 -18.16
C GLU A 27 -2.74 13.95 -17.57
N PRO A 28 -3.71 14.36 -16.73
CA PRO A 28 -3.63 15.64 -16.06
C PRO A 28 -2.37 15.71 -15.21
N ARG A 29 -1.82 16.92 -15.07
CA ARG A 29 -0.72 17.14 -14.11
C ARG A 29 -1.25 16.86 -12.72
N ASP A 30 -0.44 16.15 -11.94
CA ASP A 30 -0.71 15.91 -10.53
C ASP A 30 -0.13 17.06 -9.71
N ASP A 31 -0.93 18.10 -9.51
CA ASP A 31 -0.51 19.31 -8.78
C ASP A 31 -0.10 19.01 -7.32
N TYR A 32 -0.56 17.89 -6.77
CA TYR A 32 -0.27 17.49 -5.40
C TYR A 32 0.87 16.46 -5.30
N GLY A 33 1.21 15.73 -6.37
CA GLY A 33 2.37 14.83 -6.39
C GLY A 33 2.53 13.98 -5.12
N LYS A 34 3.60 14.27 -4.34
CA LYS A 34 3.97 13.59 -3.09
C LYS A 34 3.38 14.21 -1.80
N THR A 35 2.52 15.23 -1.89
CA THR A 35 2.04 15.98 -0.70
C THR A 35 0.72 15.46 -0.11
N ARG A 36 0.08 14.49 -0.76
CA ARG A 36 -1.18 13.92 -0.26
C ARG A 36 -0.91 12.99 0.91
N LEU A 37 -1.65 13.21 1.99
CA LEU A 37 -1.76 12.24 3.07
C LEU A 37 -2.56 11.03 2.61
N HIS A 38 -2.02 9.85 2.82
CA HIS A 38 -2.65 8.58 2.51
C HIS A 38 -2.40 7.59 3.64
N ALA A 39 -3.41 6.82 3.99
CA ALA A 39 -3.32 5.83 5.06
C ALA A 39 -3.29 4.42 4.47
N TRP A 40 -2.43 3.59 5.03
CA TRP A 40 -2.25 2.19 4.69
C TRP A 40 -2.13 1.37 5.98
N VAL A 41 -2.19 0.04 5.88
CA VAL A 41 -2.11 -0.84 7.06
C VAL A 41 -0.74 -1.52 7.11
N LEU A 42 0.00 -1.31 8.21
CA LEU A 42 1.20 -2.08 8.54
C LEU A 42 0.80 -3.41 9.18
N ILE A 43 1.40 -4.50 8.73
CA ILE A 43 1.43 -5.74 9.52
C ILE A 43 2.88 -6.07 9.83
N LEU A 44 3.22 -5.95 11.12
CA LEU A 44 4.48 -6.42 11.66
C LEU A 44 4.39 -7.92 11.96
N ARG A 45 5.47 -8.66 11.68
CA ARG A 45 5.56 -10.10 11.94
C ARG A 45 5.30 -10.38 13.44
N PRO A 46 4.30 -11.20 13.79
CA PRO A 46 4.05 -11.58 15.18
C PRO A 46 4.69 -12.93 15.57
N ASP A 47 5.70 -13.37 14.80
CA ASP A 47 6.61 -14.49 15.10
C ASP A 47 6.21 -15.93 14.71
N ARG A 48 5.06 -16.22 14.06
CA ARG A 48 4.76 -17.63 13.63
C ARG A 48 4.04 -17.90 12.30
N GLU A 49 3.31 -16.95 11.70
CA GLU A 49 2.49 -17.22 10.49
C GLU A 49 2.86 -16.39 9.26
N MET A 50 3.66 -15.33 9.42
CA MET A 50 4.13 -14.48 8.33
C MET A 50 5.65 -14.46 8.27
N ASN A 51 6.19 -14.50 7.05
CA ASN A 51 7.64 -14.51 6.83
C ASN A 51 8.26 -13.11 6.84
N GLU A 52 7.45 -12.05 6.65
CA GLU A 52 7.92 -10.68 6.48
C GLU A 52 6.90 -9.66 6.97
N ASN A 53 7.38 -8.44 7.24
CA ASN A 53 6.54 -7.28 7.48
C ASN A 53 5.99 -6.79 6.14
N VAL A 54 4.71 -6.40 6.10
CA VAL A 54 4.05 -5.96 4.86
C VAL A 54 3.19 -4.73 5.07
N PHE A 55 3.03 -3.97 4.00
CA PHE A 55 1.99 -2.96 3.90
C PHE A 55 0.79 -3.48 3.11
N ILE A 56 -0.40 -3.08 3.51
CA ILE A 56 -1.64 -3.34 2.78
C ILE A 56 -2.27 -2.03 2.34
N GLU A 57 -2.49 -1.89 1.04
CA GLU A 57 -3.21 -0.77 0.43
C GLU A 57 -4.72 -0.97 0.57
N PRO A 58 -5.43 -0.20 1.43
CA PRO A 58 -6.84 -0.45 1.73
C PRO A 58 -7.75 -0.28 0.51
N THR A 59 -7.42 0.60 -0.43
CA THR A 59 -8.27 0.86 -1.61
C THR A 59 -8.22 -0.25 -2.66
N THR A 60 -7.14 -1.04 -2.68
CA THR A 60 -6.91 -2.09 -3.68
C THR A 60 -6.76 -3.49 -3.11
N GLY A 61 -6.53 -3.61 -1.80
CA GLY A 61 -6.16 -4.85 -1.12
C GLY A 61 -4.76 -5.35 -1.49
N ARG A 62 -3.93 -4.54 -2.16
CA ARG A 62 -2.58 -4.95 -2.55
C ARG A 62 -1.67 -5.04 -1.34
N ILE A 63 -0.86 -6.08 -1.33
CA ILE A 63 0.18 -6.28 -0.33
C ILE A 63 1.51 -5.87 -0.95
N TYR A 64 2.28 -5.08 -0.22
CA TYR A 64 3.61 -4.61 -0.60
C TYR A 64 4.63 -5.03 0.45
N ALA A 65 5.80 -5.49 0.01
CA ALA A 65 6.97 -5.58 0.88
C ALA A 65 7.42 -4.17 1.29
N LEU A 66 8.09 -4.04 2.43
CA LEU A 66 8.46 -2.73 2.96
C LEU A 66 9.36 -1.92 2.02
N ASP A 67 10.26 -2.59 1.30
CA ASP A 67 11.24 -2.02 0.38
C ASP A 67 10.71 -1.78 -1.05
N ASN A 68 9.51 -2.29 -1.34
CA ASN A 68 8.89 -2.22 -2.67
C ASN A 68 7.47 -1.65 -2.60
N ALA A 69 7.27 -0.70 -1.69
CA ALA A 69 6.00 0.00 -1.50
C ALA A 69 6.00 1.35 -2.23
N PRO A 70 4.83 1.81 -2.73
CA PRO A 70 4.70 3.10 -3.41
C PRO A 70 4.58 4.28 -2.43
N TYR A 71 5.05 4.14 -1.19
CA TYR A 71 4.93 5.14 -0.13
C TYR A 71 6.27 5.86 0.07
N TYR A 72 6.20 7.16 0.41
CA TYR A 72 7.38 8.03 0.40
C TYR A 72 7.94 8.27 1.81
N THR A 73 7.12 8.81 2.69
CA THR A 73 7.48 9.15 4.07
C THR A 73 6.38 8.67 5.00
N ILE A 74 6.65 8.67 6.30
CA ILE A 74 5.67 8.31 7.32
C ILE A 74 5.57 9.47 8.31
N GLU A 75 4.38 10.04 8.46
CA GLU A 75 4.12 11.11 9.43
C GLU A 75 3.84 10.52 10.83
N ALA A 76 3.03 9.46 10.88
CA ALA A 76 2.63 8.81 12.12
C ALA A 76 2.16 7.38 11.86
N ILE A 77 2.26 6.53 12.89
CA ILE A 77 1.73 5.16 12.91
C ILE A 77 0.93 4.98 14.19
N PHE A 78 -0.16 4.21 14.13
CA PHE A 78 -0.97 3.97 15.31
C PHE A 78 -1.58 2.57 15.32
N ASN A 79 -1.93 2.10 16.51
CA ASN A 79 -2.70 0.90 16.71
C ASN A 79 -3.68 1.09 17.89
N HIS A 80 -4.25 0.00 18.42
CA HIS A 80 -5.22 0.06 19.52
C HIS A 80 -4.62 0.41 20.88
N LYS A 81 -3.29 0.55 20.99
CA LYS A 81 -2.56 0.83 22.23
C LYS A 81 -1.87 2.19 22.21
N ASN A 82 -1.28 2.56 21.07
CA ASN A 82 -0.48 3.77 20.99
C ASN A 82 -0.60 4.47 19.63
N PHE A 83 -0.16 5.72 19.64
CA PHE A 83 0.02 6.58 18.49
C PHE A 83 1.47 7.07 18.52
N TRP A 84 2.25 6.74 17.49
CA TRP A 84 3.64 7.16 17.34
C TRP A 84 3.73 8.26 16.28
N ILE A 85 4.40 9.35 16.63
CA ILE A 85 4.71 10.47 15.74
C ILE A 85 6.13 10.27 15.22
N ASN A 86 6.35 10.49 13.93
CA ASN A 86 7.70 10.60 13.37
C ASN A 86 8.23 12.02 13.62
N LEU A 87 9.36 12.13 14.30
CA LEU A 87 10.02 13.40 14.61
C LEU A 87 10.78 13.98 13.40
N ASP A 88 11.07 13.16 12.38
CA ASP A 88 11.62 13.62 11.10
C ASP A 88 10.81 13.05 9.90
N PRO A 89 9.67 13.68 9.55
CA PRO A 89 8.82 13.23 8.44
C PRO A 89 9.44 13.48 7.05
N THR A 90 10.65 14.05 6.98
CA THR A 90 11.35 14.30 5.72
C THR A 90 12.15 13.09 5.23
N LEU A 91 12.46 12.16 6.13
CA LEU A 91 13.18 10.93 5.81
C LEU A 91 12.37 10.01 4.88
N GLU A 92 13.06 9.43 3.90
CA GLU A 92 12.44 8.46 3.02
C GLU A 92 12.16 7.15 3.77
N LEU A 93 11.14 6.42 3.31
CA LEU A 93 10.72 5.16 3.91
C LEU A 93 11.88 4.16 4.14
N ALA A 94 12.83 4.11 3.22
CA ALA A 94 13.98 3.22 3.31
C ALA A 94 14.91 3.55 4.49
N GLU A 95 14.98 4.83 4.89
CA GLU A 95 15.79 5.33 6.00
C GLU A 95 15.10 5.06 7.35
N LEU A 96 13.78 4.87 7.35
CA LEU A 96 12.99 4.53 8.52
C LEU A 96 12.98 3.02 8.82
N LEU A 97 13.60 2.18 7.98
CA LEU A 97 13.65 0.73 8.19
C LEU A 97 14.81 0.32 9.12
N PRO A 98 14.60 -0.67 10.00
CA PRO A 98 13.36 -1.43 10.22
C PRO A 98 12.34 -0.64 11.05
N LEU A 99 11.06 -0.84 10.75
CA LEU A 99 9.95 -0.29 11.55
C LEU A 99 9.77 -1.11 12.85
N ASP A 100 10.51 -0.75 13.90
CA ASP A 100 10.32 -1.27 15.26
C ASP A 100 10.04 -0.12 16.23
N PHE A 101 8.81 -0.06 16.74
CA PHE A 101 8.34 1.03 17.59
C PHE A 101 8.38 0.71 19.09
N LYS A 102 8.62 -0.56 19.45
CA LYS A 102 8.65 -0.98 20.85
C LYS A 102 10.04 -0.83 21.46
N ASP A 103 11.06 -1.02 20.65
CA ASP A 103 12.47 -0.90 21.00
C ASP A 103 13.15 0.05 20.00
N ASP A 104 12.56 1.24 19.82
CA ASP A 104 13.13 2.24 18.92
C ASP A 104 14.39 2.85 19.53
N GLN A 105 15.54 2.52 18.97
CA GLN A 105 16.85 3.08 19.33
C GLN A 105 17.23 4.27 18.44
N SER A 106 16.45 4.55 17.38
CA SER A 106 16.76 5.64 16.45
C SER A 106 16.41 7.01 17.01
N GLY A 107 15.48 7.08 17.97
CA GLY A 107 14.95 8.33 18.51
C GLY A 107 14.09 9.10 17.51
N LEU A 108 13.70 8.46 16.39
CA LEU A 108 12.85 9.07 15.36
C LEU A 108 11.36 8.96 15.73
N TRP A 109 10.98 8.05 16.62
CA TRP A 109 9.60 7.81 16.98
C TRP A 109 9.30 8.23 18.42
N GLU A 110 8.27 9.05 18.57
CA GLU A 110 7.75 9.45 19.87
C GLU A 110 6.36 8.86 20.09
N TYR A 111 6.16 8.19 21.22
CA TYR A 111 4.85 7.67 21.60
C TYR A 111 4.03 8.76 22.28
N VAL A 112 2.72 8.77 22.02
CA VAL A 112 1.79 9.78 22.57
C VAL A 112 0.95 9.19 23.71
N MET A 113 0.64 7.89 23.65
CA MET A 113 -0.15 7.23 24.69
C MET A 113 0.79 6.63 25.73
N LEU A 114 0.59 7.00 26.99
CA LEU A 114 1.35 6.50 28.13
C LEU A 114 0.78 5.13 28.52
N GLU A 115 1.51 4.06 28.25
CA GLU A 115 1.14 2.76 28.81
C GLU A 115 1.42 2.80 30.34
N PRO A 116 0.50 2.31 31.20
CA PRO A 116 0.75 2.24 32.63
C PRO A 116 2.01 1.40 32.90
N GLY A 117 3.10 2.04 33.33
CA GLY A 117 4.38 1.40 33.62
C GLY A 117 5.52 1.68 32.62
N ASN A 118 5.25 2.40 31.52
CA ASN A 118 6.25 2.83 30.53
C ASN A 118 6.50 4.34 30.66
N LYS A 119 6.97 4.79 31.85
CA LYS A 119 7.60 6.11 31.93
C LYS A 119 8.95 5.96 31.21
N LYS A 120 9.25 6.82 30.23
CA LYS A 120 10.65 7.05 29.85
C LYS A 120 11.29 7.49 31.15
N ASP A 121 12.22 6.70 31.68
CA ASP A 121 13.14 7.17 32.70
C ASP A 121 13.80 8.39 32.06
N GLY A 122 13.33 9.57 32.46
CA GLY A 122 13.91 10.83 32.04
C GLY A 122 15.36 10.77 32.49
N ASP A 123 16.25 10.93 31.52
CA ASP A 123 17.68 11.26 31.65
C ASP A 123 18.13 11.58 33.09
N ASP A 124 18.30 10.53 33.90
CA ASP A 124 18.96 10.61 35.21
C ASP A 124 20.45 10.63 34.90
N ASP A 125 20.91 11.76 34.36
CA ASP A 125 22.33 12.08 34.31
C ASP A 125 22.73 12.44 35.75
N GLU A 126 23.09 11.39 36.49
CA GLU A 126 23.71 11.46 37.81
C GLU A 126 24.95 12.37 37.73
N ASN A 127 24.85 13.59 38.26
CA ASN A 127 25.84 14.26 39.14
C ASN A 127 25.61 15.78 39.18
N GLU A 128 25.05 16.27 40.29
CA GLU A 128 25.67 17.34 41.08
C GLU A 128 24.93 17.46 42.42
N GLU A 129 25.64 17.16 43.51
CA GLU A 129 25.16 17.44 44.86
C GLU A 129 24.93 18.95 45.00
N VAL A 130 23.66 19.37 45.14
CA VAL A 130 23.32 20.71 45.59
C VAL A 130 22.31 20.60 46.72
N ASP A 131 22.81 20.72 47.96
CA ASP A 131 22.01 21.03 49.13
C ASP A 131 21.33 22.39 48.94
N VAL A 132 20.00 22.42 48.77
CA VAL A 132 19.18 23.62 49.03
C VAL A 132 17.87 23.20 49.71
N ASP A 133 17.68 23.75 50.90
CA ASP A 133 16.49 23.65 51.75
C ASP A 133 15.24 24.31 51.14
N GLU A 134 14.10 23.70 51.47
CA GLU A 134 12.73 24.24 51.66
C GLU A 134 11.99 24.94 50.50
N ASP A 135 10.82 24.34 50.21
CA ASP A 135 9.61 24.94 49.62
C ASP A 135 9.63 25.33 48.14
N GLU A 136 9.75 24.33 47.25
CA GLU A 136 9.02 24.37 45.98
C GLU A 136 8.06 23.18 45.95
N GLU A 137 6.77 23.50 45.93
CA GLU A 137 5.67 22.59 45.63
C GLU A 137 5.83 22.18 44.17
N ASP A 138 6.81 21.32 43.90
CA ASP A 138 7.00 20.68 42.61
C ASP A 138 5.79 19.77 42.44
N GLY A 139 4.75 20.35 41.85
CA GLY A 139 3.69 19.60 41.24
C GLY A 139 4.32 18.78 40.13
N GLU A 140 4.81 17.59 40.49
CA GLU A 140 4.80 16.42 39.61
C GLU A 140 3.40 16.45 39.00
N LEU A 141 3.32 16.99 37.78
CA LEU A 141 2.18 16.75 36.93
C LEU A 141 2.22 15.24 36.76
N ASP A 142 1.47 14.52 37.58
CA ASP A 142 1.09 13.14 37.33
C ASP A 142 0.58 13.15 35.89
N GLU A 143 1.46 12.80 34.95
CA GLU A 143 1.14 12.80 33.52
C GLU A 143 -0.01 11.81 33.37
N GLU A 144 -1.24 12.34 33.34
CA GLU A 144 -2.43 11.52 33.26
C GLU A 144 -2.29 10.67 32.01
N PRO A 145 -2.28 9.33 32.14
CA PRO A 145 -2.02 8.48 31.01
C PRO A 145 -3.10 8.72 29.95
N LEU A 146 -2.66 9.20 28.78
CA LEU A 146 -3.57 9.45 27.67
C LEU A 146 -3.99 8.10 27.08
N ASP A 147 -5.26 7.76 27.24
CA ASP A 147 -5.83 6.53 26.69
C ASP A 147 -6.23 6.68 25.21
N MET A 148 -6.03 5.61 24.44
CA MET A 148 -6.58 5.52 23.09
C MET A 148 -8.11 5.64 23.12
N PRO A 149 -8.74 6.43 22.23
CA PRO A 149 -10.19 6.53 22.19
C PRO A 149 -10.83 5.16 21.91
N PRO A 150 -12.02 4.89 22.47
CA PRO A 150 -12.71 3.63 22.24
C PRO A 150 -13.00 3.45 20.74
N PRO A 151 -13.04 2.19 20.24
CA PRO A 151 -13.39 1.93 18.85
C PRO A 151 -14.75 2.54 18.51
N TRP A 152 -14.78 3.41 17.51
CA TRP A 152 -16.00 4.07 17.07
C TRP A 152 -16.92 3.15 16.25
N SER A 153 -16.35 2.09 15.65
CA SER A 153 -17.06 1.19 14.75
C SER A 153 -17.62 -0.03 15.47
N PRO A 154 -18.80 -0.53 15.07
CA PRO A 154 -19.30 -1.80 15.56
C PRO A 154 -18.40 -2.95 15.09
N LYS A 155 -18.48 -4.09 15.78
CA LYS A 155 -17.73 -5.30 15.40
C LYS A 155 -17.95 -5.61 13.92
N LEU A 156 -16.85 -5.66 13.17
CA LEU A 156 -16.85 -5.98 11.75
C LEU A 156 -17.51 -7.35 11.52
N PHE A 157 -18.59 -7.34 10.73
CA PHE A 157 -19.23 -8.55 10.25
C PHE A 157 -18.98 -8.67 8.75
N VAL A 158 -18.16 -9.64 8.37
CA VAL A 158 -17.89 -9.96 6.97
C VAL A 158 -18.66 -11.23 6.62
N ASN A 159 -19.66 -11.10 5.76
CA ASN A 159 -20.37 -12.27 5.25
C ASN A 159 -19.41 -13.15 4.45
N LYS A 160 -19.39 -14.46 4.75
CA LYS A 160 -18.46 -15.42 4.15
C LYS A 160 -18.55 -15.47 2.62
N ASP A 161 -19.76 -15.43 2.07
CA ASP A 161 -19.97 -15.50 0.62
C ASP A 161 -19.44 -14.23 -0.06
N LYS A 162 -19.73 -13.05 0.53
CA LYS A 162 -19.17 -11.77 0.08
C LYS A 162 -17.65 -11.69 0.22
N PHE A 163 -17.09 -12.30 1.26
CA PHE A 163 -15.65 -12.41 1.43
C PHE A 163 -15.03 -13.22 0.29
N ASN A 164 -15.61 -14.37 -0.02
CA ASN A 164 -15.16 -15.24 -1.11
C ASN A 164 -15.29 -14.55 -2.48
N ASP A 165 -16.27 -13.66 -2.65
CA ASP A 165 -16.39 -12.89 -3.89
C ASP A 165 -15.20 -11.94 -4.14
N MET A 166 -14.43 -11.55 -3.12
CA MET A 166 -13.27 -10.64 -3.17
C MET A 166 -13.55 -9.22 -3.70
N CYS A 167 -14.51 -9.06 -4.62
CA CYS A 167 -14.93 -7.83 -5.26
C CYS A 167 -16.42 -7.92 -5.60
N PRO A 168 -17.11 -6.78 -5.79
CA PRO A 168 -18.53 -6.79 -6.14
C PRO A 168 -18.80 -7.66 -7.38
N ASN A 169 -19.77 -8.57 -7.31
CA ASN A 169 -20.11 -9.53 -8.35
C ASN A 169 -19.02 -10.55 -8.72
N GLY A 170 -17.94 -10.59 -7.95
CA GLY A 170 -16.86 -11.55 -8.13
C GLY A 170 -15.99 -11.36 -9.37
N GLU A 171 -16.06 -10.18 -9.99
CA GLU A 171 -15.15 -9.79 -11.06
C GLU A 171 -14.82 -8.28 -11.00
N LYS A 172 -13.59 -7.94 -11.39
CA LYS A 172 -13.12 -6.56 -11.47
C LYS A 172 -12.26 -6.39 -12.71
N THR A 173 -12.57 -5.38 -13.53
CA THR A 173 -11.74 -4.99 -14.68
C THR A 173 -11.08 -3.65 -14.40
N ILE A 174 -9.78 -3.55 -14.63
CA ILE A 174 -8.98 -2.35 -14.46
C ILE A 174 -8.25 -2.06 -15.77
N PHE A 175 -8.34 -0.83 -16.24
CA PHE A 175 -7.63 -0.38 -17.43
C PHE A 175 -6.40 0.42 -17.03
N TYR A 176 -5.28 0.03 -17.61
CA TYR A 176 -4.01 0.74 -17.55
C TYR A 176 -3.64 1.23 -18.95
N ARG A 177 -2.57 2.00 -19.01
CA ARG A 177 -1.91 2.36 -20.26
C ARG A 177 -1.54 1.09 -21.04
N LYS A 178 -2.11 0.92 -22.23
CA LYS A 178 -1.88 -0.25 -23.11
C LYS A 178 -2.13 -1.62 -22.44
N CYS A 179 -2.93 -1.66 -21.37
CA CYS A 179 -3.13 -2.89 -20.62
C CYS A 179 -4.53 -2.96 -20.02
N LYS A 180 -5.13 -4.14 -20.03
CA LYS A 180 -6.38 -4.47 -19.36
C LYS A 180 -6.11 -5.60 -18.38
N VAL A 181 -6.45 -5.40 -17.12
CA VAL A 181 -6.33 -6.41 -16.06
C VAL A 181 -7.73 -6.80 -15.61
N GLU A 182 -8.04 -8.08 -15.73
CA GLU A 182 -9.27 -8.69 -15.25
C GLU A 182 -8.92 -9.59 -14.08
N ILE A 183 -9.67 -9.45 -12.98
CA ILE A 183 -9.52 -10.23 -11.76
C ILE A 183 -10.87 -10.88 -11.48
N PHE A 184 -10.86 -12.16 -11.13
CA PHE A 184 -12.03 -12.96 -10.83
C PHE A 184 -11.88 -13.58 -9.44
N SER A 185 -12.99 -13.77 -8.72
CA SER A 185 -12.97 -14.51 -7.46
C SER A 185 -12.45 -15.92 -7.66
N GLU A 186 -11.74 -16.41 -6.67
CA GLU A 186 -11.25 -17.79 -6.67
C GLU A 186 -12.41 -18.79 -6.80
N CYS A 187 -12.19 -19.82 -7.62
CA CYS A 187 -13.12 -20.91 -7.86
C CYS A 187 -14.51 -20.51 -8.43
N ARG A 188 -14.75 -19.24 -8.79
CA ARG A 188 -16.02 -18.79 -9.37
C ARG A 188 -16.13 -19.11 -10.85
N GLN A 189 -15.02 -19.01 -11.58
CA GLN A 189 -14.95 -19.38 -12.99
C GLN A 189 -14.86 -20.91 -13.13
N VAL A 190 -15.60 -21.47 -14.09
CA VAL A 190 -15.66 -22.93 -14.31
C VAL A 190 -14.30 -23.52 -14.71
N ASP A 191 -13.49 -22.72 -15.39
CA ASP A 191 -12.14 -23.05 -15.86
C ASP A 191 -11.06 -22.73 -14.81
N GLY A 192 -11.41 -22.12 -13.67
CA GLY A 192 -10.48 -21.70 -12.64
C GLY A 192 -9.70 -20.42 -12.97
N LEU A 193 -10.09 -19.63 -13.97
CA LEU A 193 -9.42 -18.36 -14.28
C LEU A 193 -9.57 -17.37 -13.12
N VAL A 194 -8.45 -16.89 -12.56
CA VAL A 194 -8.45 -15.91 -11.47
C VAL A 194 -7.94 -14.53 -11.90
N LYS A 195 -7.07 -14.49 -12.91
CA LYS A 195 -6.53 -13.22 -13.40
C LYS A 195 -6.17 -13.33 -14.89
N ARG A 196 -6.53 -12.31 -15.65
CA ARG A 196 -6.12 -12.16 -17.06
C ARG A 196 -5.53 -10.78 -17.27
N ILE A 197 -4.34 -10.73 -17.86
CA ILE A 197 -3.65 -9.50 -18.23
C ILE A 197 -3.55 -9.49 -19.75
N THR A 198 -4.19 -8.52 -20.38
CA THR A 198 -4.13 -8.30 -21.83
C THR A 198 -3.27 -7.07 -22.09
N LEU A 199 -2.13 -7.27 -22.75
CA LEU A 199 -1.26 -6.21 -23.23
C LEU A 199 -1.64 -5.84 -24.66
N TYR A 200 -1.65 -4.55 -24.95
CA TYR A 200 -2.03 -4.01 -26.23
C TYR A 200 -0.87 -3.25 -26.85
N ARG A 201 -0.78 -3.30 -28.17
CA ARG A 201 0.23 -2.55 -28.92
C ARG A 201 -0.09 -1.06 -28.94
N ASP A 202 -1.37 -0.72 -28.96
CA ASP A 202 -1.93 0.62 -29.11
C ASP A 202 -2.53 1.14 -27.78
N TYR A 203 -2.55 2.46 -27.59
CA TYR A 203 -3.18 3.15 -26.47
C TYR A 203 -4.70 2.98 -26.43
N LYS A 204 -5.33 2.84 -27.60
CA LYS A 204 -6.78 2.56 -27.71
C LYS A 204 -7.18 1.14 -27.31
N ARG A 205 -6.21 0.25 -27.06
CA ARG A 205 -6.42 -1.14 -26.63
C ARG A 205 -7.24 -1.95 -27.63
N LEU A 206 -7.00 -1.77 -28.93
CA LEU A 206 -7.67 -2.46 -30.03
C LEU A 206 -6.85 -3.65 -30.53
N ILE A 207 -5.52 -3.53 -30.53
CA ILE A 207 -4.59 -4.52 -31.07
C ILE A 207 -3.96 -5.26 -29.89
N THR A 208 -4.49 -6.45 -29.61
CA THR A 208 -3.93 -7.32 -28.56
C THR A 208 -2.56 -7.85 -29.00
N GLU A 209 -1.58 -7.71 -28.12
CA GLU A 209 -0.20 -8.18 -28.33
C GLU A 209 0.08 -9.45 -27.54
N GLU A 210 -0.26 -9.47 -26.25
CA GLU A 210 -0.01 -10.60 -25.36
C GLU A 210 -1.17 -10.79 -24.38
N VAL A 211 -1.52 -12.04 -24.09
CA VAL A 211 -2.50 -12.37 -23.04
C VAL A 211 -1.86 -13.33 -22.05
N ARG A 212 -1.74 -12.89 -20.80
CA ARG A 212 -1.27 -13.72 -19.67
C ARG A 212 -2.47 -14.12 -18.84
N SER A 213 -2.65 -15.42 -18.62
CA SER A 213 -3.76 -15.96 -17.83
C SER A 213 -3.21 -16.74 -16.64
N TYR A 214 -3.81 -16.52 -15.48
CA TYR A 214 -3.46 -17.20 -14.22
C TYR A 214 -4.70 -17.92 -13.73
N TYR A 215 -4.51 -19.14 -13.23
CA TYR A 215 -5.58 -20.02 -12.84
C TYR A 215 -5.38 -20.51 -11.40
N ALA A 216 -6.49 -20.79 -10.71
CA ALA A 216 -6.53 -21.44 -9.40
C ALA A 216 -7.81 -22.29 -9.29
N CYS A 217 -7.86 -23.20 -8.31
CA CYS A 217 -8.99 -24.11 -8.09
C CYS A 217 -9.43 -24.93 -9.32
N ARG A 218 -8.52 -25.22 -10.26
CA ARG A 218 -8.88 -25.96 -11.47
C ARG A 218 -9.32 -27.38 -11.11
N LYS A 219 -10.38 -27.86 -11.76
CA LYS A 219 -10.90 -29.23 -11.55
C LYS A 219 -9.88 -30.32 -11.90
N ASP A 220 -9.00 -30.04 -12.87
CA ASP A 220 -7.94 -30.94 -13.32
C ASP A 220 -6.69 -30.92 -12.44
N LYS A 221 -6.66 -30.10 -11.37
CA LYS A 221 -5.53 -29.94 -10.43
C LYS A 221 -4.20 -29.59 -11.09
N LEU A 222 -4.21 -29.07 -12.31
CA LEU A 222 -3.01 -28.52 -12.92
C LEU A 222 -2.68 -27.18 -12.26
N ILE A 223 -1.39 -26.99 -11.97
CA ILE A 223 -0.82 -25.72 -11.51
C ILE A 223 -0.61 -24.83 -12.73
#